data_AF-A0A354V485-F1
#
_entry.id   AF-A0A354V485-F1
#
_cell.length_a   1.000
_cell.length_b   1.000
_cell.length_c   1.000
_cell.angle_alpha   90.00
_cell.angle_beta   90.00
_cell.angle_gamma   90.00
#
_symmetry.space_group_name_H-M   'P 1'
#
loop_
_entity.id
_entity.type
_entity.pdbx_description
1 polymer ?
#
loop_
_entity_poly.entity_id
_entity_poly.type
_entity_poly.pdbx_seq_one_letter_code
_entity_poly.pdbx_strand_id
1 'polypeptide(L)' 'MAFLDRTARSLVLSELVAGMALTLRYFFKQKVTINYPYEKGPIS' A
#
# COMPACT_ATOMS: atom_id res chain seq x y z
N MET A 1 -16.13 -23.79 -15.96
CA MET A 1 -15.21 -22.63 -15.88
C MET A 1 -14.90 -22.14 -14.45
N ALA A 2 -15.09 -22.96 -13.40
CA ALA A 2 -14.81 -22.53 -12.01
C ALA A 2 -13.45 -22.99 -11.47
N PHE A 3 -12.88 -24.06 -12.03
CA PHE A 3 -11.62 -24.63 -11.57
C PHE A 3 -10.40 -23.80 -12.00
N LEU A 4 -10.33 -23.42 -13.29
CA LEU A 4 -9.26 -22.60 -13.85
C LEU A 4 -9.15 -21.21 -13.20
N ASP A 5 -10.27 -20.56 -12.87
CA ASP A 5 -10.26 -19.22 -12.25
C ASP A 5 -9.67 -19.26 -10.83
N ARG A 6 -10.04 -20.30 -10.06
CA ARG A 6 -9.54 -20.48 -8.69
C ARG A 6 -8.05 -20.84 -8.67
N THR A 7 -7.62 -21.69 -9.60
CA THR A 7 -6.21 -22.04 -9.77
C THR A 7 -5.40 -20.82 -10.25
N ALA A 8 -5.91 -20.02 -11.19
CA ALA A 8 -5.25 -18.80 -11.66
C ALA A 8 -5.10 -17.75 -10.55
N ARG A 9 -6.15 -17.50 -9.74
CA ARG A 9 -6.06 -16.59 -8.58
C ARG A 9 -5.05 -17.05 -7.54
N SER A 10 -5.00 -18.36 -7.27
CA SER A 10 -4.04 -18.93 -6.32
C SER A 10 -2.60 -18.90 -6.84
N LEU A 11 -2.38 -19.15 -8.13
CA LEU A 11 -1.05 -19.15 -8.75
C LEU A 11 -0.47 -17.74 -8.92
N VAL A 12 -1.32 -16.76 -9.26
CA VAL A 12 -0.91 -15.37 -9.45
C VAL A 12 -0.73 -14.65 -8.10
N LEU A 13 -1.07 -15.30 -6.97
CA LEU A 13 -1.05 -14.71 -5.63
C LEU A 13 -1.67 -13.30 -5.67
N SER A 14 -2.84 -13.18 -6.30
CA SER A 14 -3.43 -11.89 -6.63
C SER A 14 -3.65 -11.00 -5.41
N GLU A 15 -3.86 -11.61 -4.24
CA GLU A 15 -3.97 -10.91 -2.95
C GLU A 15 -2.64 -10.30 -2.49
N LEU A 16 -1.52 -10.99 -2.72
CA LEU A 16 -0.18 -10.46 -2.43
C LEU A 16 0.14 -9.28 -3.35
N VAL A 17 -0.15 -9.40 -4.64
CA VAL A 17 0.04 -8.32 -5.61
C VAL A 17 -0.83 -7.11 -5.25
N ALA A 18 -2.08 -7.32 -4.85
CA ALA A 18 -2.96 -6.24 -4.39
C ALA A 18 -2.42 -5.55 -3.13
N GLY A 19 -1.90 -6.31 -2.16
CA GLY A 19 -1.25 -5.77 -0.96
C GLY A 19 0.00 -4.95 -1.31
N MET A 20 0.85 -5.46 -2.20
CA MET A 20 2.05 -4.77 -2.67
C MET A 20 1.73 -3.51 -3.50
N ALA A 21 0.65 -3.52 -4.27
CA ALA A 21 0.19 -2.33 -4.98
C ALA A 21 -0.24 -1.22 -3.99
N LEU A 22 -0.85 -1.60 -2.86
CA LEU A 22 -1.21 -0.64 -1.82
C LEU A 22 0.03 -0.03 -1.16
N THR A 23 1.04 -0.85 -0.82
CA THR A 23 2.28 -0.34 -0.23
C THR A 23 3.02 0.59 -1.18
N LEU A 24 3.12 0.22 -2.46
CA LEU A 24 3.69 1.07 -3.50
C LEU A 24 2.92 2.39 -3.63
N ARG A 25 1.59 2.37 -3.57
CA ARG A 25 0.77 3.60 -3.61
C ARG A 25 1.11 4.56 -2.46
N TYR A 26 1.29 4.06 -1.25
CA TYR A 26 1.69 4.88 -0.10
C TYR A 26 3.16 5.29 -0.15
N PHE A 27 4.03 4.48 -0.74
CA PHE A 27 5.44 4.81 -0.95
C PHE A 27 5.61 6.07 -1.81
N PHE A 28 4.81 6.20 -2.87
CA PHE A 28 4.81 7.40 -3.72
C PHE A 28 3.95 8.56 -3.19
N LYS A 29 3.24 8.38 -2.08
CA LYS A 29 2.46 9.45 -1.45
C LYS A 29 3.40 10.44 -0.77
N GLN A 30 3.02 11.72 -0.77
CA GLN A 30 3.76 12.76 -0.05
C GLN A 30 3.87 12.41 1.45
N LYS A 31 5.09 12.53 1.99
CA LYS A 31 5.38 12.31 3.41
C LYS A 31 4.74 13.43 4.23
N VAL A 32 4.11 13.06 5.35
CA VAL A 32 3.46 13.99 6.30
C VAL A 32 4.30 14.19 7.56
N THR A 33 5.61 13.96 7.46
CA THR A 33 6.56 14.12 8.56
C THR A 33 6.95 15.58 8.71
N ILE A 34 6.90 16.11 9.93
CA ILE A 34 7.35 17.48 10.25
C ILE A 34 8.88 17.54 10.35
N ASN A 35 9.46 18.66 9.94
CA ASN A 35 10.89 18.91 10.11
C ASN A 35 11.22 19.48 11.49
N TYR A 36 11.11 18.68 12.55
CA TYR A 36 11.51 19.12 13.88
C TYR A 36 13.04 19.31 13.96
N PRO A 37 13.57 20.36 14.64
CA PRO A 37 12.88 21.34 15.51
C PRO A 37 12.31 22.58 14.78
N TYR A 38 12.45 22.66 13.46
CA TYR A 38 12.08 23.83 12.66
C TYR A 38 10.56 23.95 12.43
N GLU A 39 9.86 22.82 12.31
CA GLU A 39 8.41 22.74 12.19
C GLU A 39 7.83 22.03 13.43
N LYS A 40 6.85 22.67 14.09
CA LYS A 40 6.14 22.12 15.26
C LYS A 40 4.70 21.81 14.92
N GLY A 41 4.15 20.75 15.53
CA GLY A 41 2.75 20.38 15.38
C GLY A 41 1.78 21.42 15.98
N PRO A 42 0.49 21.37 15.60
CA PRO A 42 -0.51 22.30 16.11
C PRO A 42 -0.69 22.16 17.63
N ILE A 43 -0.80 23.29 18.32
CA ILE A 43 -1.08 23.37 19.76
C ILE A 43 -2.55 23.80 19.93
N SER A 44 -3.30 23.10 20.78
CA SER A 44 -4.72 23.36 21.06
C SER A 44 -4.94 24.46 22.10
#